data_AF-A0A6I4XJP2-F1
#
_entry.id   AF-A0A6I4XJP2-F1
#
_cell.length_a   1.000
_cell.length_b   1.000
_cell.length_c   1.000
_cell.angle_alpha   90.00
_cell.angle_beta   90.00
_cell.angle_gamma   90.00
#
_symmetry.space_group_name_H-M   'P 1'
#
loop_
_entity.id
_entity.type
_entity.pdbx_description
1 polymer ?
#
loop_
_entity_poly.entity_id
_entity_poly.type
_entity_poly.pdbx_seq_one_letter_code
_entity_poly.pdbx_strand_id
1 'polypeptide(L)'
;TAAKLLIRYRKPIAKAILGFFVFIIVIFLLIFSNDQTAPNGGLATENQNLSESVLRYKSTVEKYARQYDGMEYVPYILALMQIESGGEGGDPMQSSESLGLPPNTIQDPERSIQRGVEFFVQNMKGAISRGSDIKTALQAYNYGGGFVDFVVKNGGTYSFELAKQFSINMS
;
A
#
# COMPACT_ATOMS: atom_id res chain seq x y z
N THR A 1 -47.81 13.53 4.89
CA THR A 1 -46.91 13.57 3.71
C THR A 1 -45.47 13.64 4.18
N ALA A 2 -44.54 13.00 3.48
CA ALA A 2 -43.11 12.97 3.82
C ALA A 2 -42.51 14.36 4.11
N ALA A 3 -42.97 15.39 3.39
CA ALA A 3 -42.56 16.78 3.61
C ALA A 3 -42.86 17.32 5.03
N LYS A 4 -43.98 16.94 5.65
CA LYS A 4 -44.33 17.38 7.02
C LYS A 4 -43.46 16.71 8.09
N LEU A 5 -43.03 15.47 7.85
CA LEU A 5 -42.11 14.73 8.72
C LEU A 5 -40.71 15.36 8.69
N LEU A 6 -40.18 15.66 7.51
CA LEU A 6 -38.86 16.30 7.35
C LEU A 6 -38.79 17.66 8.05
N ILE A 7 -39.86 18.48 7.96
CA ILE A 7 -39.92 19.78 8.64
C ILE A 7 -39.98 19.63 10.18
N ARG A 8 -40.70 18.61 10.69
CA ARG A 8 -40.82 18.33 12.13
C ARG A 8 -39.48 17.90 12.74
N TYR A 9 -38.71 17.08 12.02
CA TYR A 9 -37.45 16.52 12.51
C TYR A 9 -36.20 17.27 12.03
N ARG A 10 -36.31 18.35 11.25
CA ARG A 10 -35.14 19.11 10.75
C ARG A 10 -34.16 19.55 11.84
N LYS A 11 -34.66 19.96 13.02
CA LYS A 11 -33.83 20.43 14.14
C LYS A 11 -33.09 19.28 14.85
N PRO A 12 -33.75 18.16 15.25
CA PRO A 12 -33.02 17.02 15.79
C PRO A 12 -32.10 16.35 14.75
N ILE A 13 -32.50 16.30 13.48
CA ILE A 13 -31.64 15.81 12.38
C ILE A 13 -30.41 16.71 12.22
N ALA A 14 -30.57 18.03 12.18
CA ALA A 14 -29.44 18.96 12.10
C ALA A 14 -28.50 18.84 13.32
N LYS A 15 -29.03 18.61 14.53
CA LYS A 15 -28.22 18.36 15.73
C LYS A 15 -27.48 17.02 15.67
N ALA A 16 -28.11 15.96 15.14
CA ALA A 16 -27.47 14.67 14.94
C ALA A 16 -26.36 14.74 13.89
N ILE A 17 -26.60 15.44 12.78
CA ILE A 17 -25.60 15.71 11.73
C ILE A 17 -24.43 16.52 12.32
N LEU A 18 -24.70 17.60 13.04
CA LEU A 18 -23.67 18.40 13.69
C LEU A 18 -22.85 17.57 14.70
N GLY A 19 -23.52 16.75 15.52
CA GLY A 19 -22.86 15.84 16.46
C GLY A 19 -21.98 14.80 15.77
N PHE A 20 -22.43 14.26 14.64
CA PHE A 20 -21.65 13.33 13.82
C PHE A 20 -20.40 14.00 13.23
N PHE A 21 -20.52 15.23 12.72
CA PHE A 21 -19.36 15.99 12.22
C PHE A 21 -18.37 16.35 13.33
N VAL A 22 -18.86 16.73 14.52
CA VAL A 22 -17.99 16.98 15.69
C VAL A 22 -17.27 15.69 16.11
N PHE A 23 -17.96 14.55 16.10
CA PHE A 23 -17.35 13.25 16.40
C PHE A 23 -16.27 12.85 15.39
N ILE A 24 -16.52 13.05 14.08
CA ILE A 24 -15.52 12.87 13.02
C ILE A 24 -14.31 13.77 13.26
N ILE A 25 -14.52 15.05 13.59
CA ILE A 25 -13.42 16.00 13.87
C ILE A 25 -12.63 15.58 15.10
N VAL A 26 -13.28 15.10 16.16
CA VAL A 26 -12.58 14.60 17.36
C VAL A 26 -11.77 13.35 17.05
N ILE A 27 -12.30 12.40 16.28
CA ILE A 27 -11.53 11.23 15.81
C ILE A 27 -10.35 11.68 14.95
N PHE A 28 -10.56 12.61 14.02
CA PHE A 28 -9.51 13.14 13.16
C PHE A 28 -8.40 13.82 13.99
N LEU A 29 -8.78 14.62 14.99
CA LEU A 29 -7.84 15.22 15.93
C LEU A 29 -7.13 14.17 16.78
N LEU A 30 -7.78 13.09 17.21
CA LEU A 30 -7.13 12.01 17.96
C LEU A 30 -6.13 11.23 17.09
N ILE A 31 -6.44 11.02 15.81
CA ILE A 31 -5.53 10.38 14.84
C ILE A 31 -4.32 11.28 14.56
N PHE A 32 -4.53 12.59 14.37
CA PHE A 32 -3.47 13.55 14.05
C PHE A 32 -2.70 14.08 15.27
N SER A 33 -3.26 13.96 16.49
CA SER A 33 -2.56 14.30 17.75
C SER A 33 -1.67 13.17 18.25
N ASN A 34 -1.81 11.96 17.69
CA ASN A 34 -0.73 10.99 17.71
C ASN A 34 0.32 11.50 16.74
N ASP A 35 1.29 12.24 17.28
CA ASP A 35 2.51 12.72 16.62
C ASP A 35 3.42 11.53 16.25
N GLN A 36 2.89 10.56 15.52
CA GLN A 36 3.68 9.84 14.54
C GLN A 36 3.93 10.84 13.43
N THR A 37 4.92 11.69 13.65
CA THR A 37 5.68 12.28 12.54
C THR A 37 5.86 11.16 11.53
N ALA A 38 5.14 11.24 10.40
CA ALA A 38 5.31 10.28 9.33
C ALA A 38 6.82 10.25 9.07
N PRO A 39 7.52 9.13 9.31
CA PRO A 39 8.97 9.13 9.28
C PRO A 39 9.36 9.38 7.84
N ASN A 40 9.69 10.64 7.51
CA ASN A 40 10.22 11.16 6.25
C ASN A 40 10.37 10.14 5.11
N GLY A 41 9.26 9.58 4.57
CA GLY A 41 9.29 8.49 3.58
C GLY A 41 10.49 7.55 3.72
N GLY A 42 10.81 7.16 4.96
CA GLY A 42 12.02 6.41 5.28
C GLY A 42 11.94 5.05 4.61
N LEU A 43 13.04 4.58 4.06
CA LEU A 43 13.12 3.21 3.59
C LEU A 43 12.88 2.28 4.78
N ALA A 44 11.98 1.31 4.61
CA ALA A 44 11.67 0.35 5.67
C ALA A 44 12.93 -0.48 5.95
N THR A 45 13.65 -0.14 7.01
CA THR A 45 14.87 -0.83 7.45
C THR A 45 14.56 -1.95 8.44
N GLU A 46 13.37 -1.96 9.06
CA GLU A 46 12.95 -2.98 10.00
C GLU A 46 11.47 -3.35 9.83
N ASN A 47 11.14 -4.63 9.98
CA ASN A 47 9.78 -5.17 9.94
C ASN A 47 9.02 -4.96 11.26
N GLN A 48 9.01 -3.73 11.79
CA GLN A 48 8.26 -3.42 13.01
C GLN A 48 6.75 -3.44 12.72
N ASN A 49 5.96 -4.01 13.66
CA ASN A 49 4.49 -4.12 13.59
C ASN A 49 3.90 -5.08 12.53
N LEU A 50 4.65 -6.06 12.04
CA LEU A 50 4.05 -7.14 11.24
C LEU A 50 3.36 -8.19 12.13
N SER A 51 2.25 -8.74 11.66
CA SER A 51 1.55 -9.82 12.33
C SER A 51 2.37 -11.11 12.33
N GLU A 52 2.14 -11.97 13.32
CA GLU A 52 2.78 -13.28 13.39
C GLU A 52 2.47 -14.15 12.15
N SER A 53 1.27 -13.99 11.59
CA SER A 53 0.82 -14.64 10.35
C SER A 53 1.62 -14.24 9.12
N VAL A 54 2.16 -13.02 9.07
CA VAL A 54 3.12 -12.59 8.04
C VAL A 54 4.52 -13.11 8.38
N LEU A 55 4.96 -12.95 9.63
CA LEU A 55 6.31 -13.29 10.05
C LEU A 55 6.65 -14.77 9.89
N ARG A 56 5.66 -15.69 10.02
CA ARG A 56 5.86 -17.12 9.73
C ARG A 56 6.33 -17.41 8.31
N TYR A 57 6.09 -16.52 7.35
CA TYR A 57 6.54 -16.66 5.96
C TYR A 57 7.87 -15.98 5.67
N LYS A 58 8.50 -15.32 6.65
CA LYS A 58 9.76 -14.60 6.46
C LYS A 58 10.85 -15.45 5.80
N SER A 59 11.05 -16.69 6.26
CA SER A 59 12.05 -17.59 5.69
C SER A 59 11.74 -17.97 4.22
N THR A 60 10.46 -18.18 3.89
CA THR A 60 10.01 -18.45 2.52
C THR A 60 10.19 -17.23 1.62
N VAL A 61 9.87 -16.04 2.12
CA VAL A 61 10.13 -14.77 1.42
C VAL A 61 11.62 -14.57 1.17
N GLU A 62 12.47 -14.77 2.17
CA GLU A 62 13.93 -14.68 2.04
C GLU A 62 14.51 -15.72 1.05
N LYS A 63 13.96 -16.95 1.04
CA LYS A 63 14.34 -17.99 0.07
C LYS A 63 14.16 -17.48 -1.36
N TYR A 64 12.99 -16.97 -1.70
CA TYR A 64 12.70 -16.51 -3.06
C TYR A 64 13.33 -15.14 -3.37
N ALA A 65 13.43 -14.24 -2.38
CA ALA A 65 14.09 -12.96 -2.57
C ALA A 65 15.57 -13.16 -2.92
N ARG A 66 16.23 -14.14 -2.30
CA ARG A 66 17.59 -14.56 -2.69
C ARG A 66 17.65 -15.14 -4.08
N GLN A 67 16.67 -15.96 -4.46
CA GLN A 67 16.62 -16.57 -5.80
C GLN A 67 16.52 -15.52 -6.93
N TYR A 68 15.88 -14.39 -6.68
CA TYR A 68 15.69 -13.33 -7.68
C TYR A 68 16.61 -12.12 -7.49
N ASP A 69 17.67 -12.25 -6.68
CA ASP A 69 18.59 -11.16 -6.26
C ASP A 69 17.85 -9.90 -5.81
N GLY A 70 17.03 -10.04 -4.77
CA GLY A 70 16.21 -8.98 -4.19
C GLY A 70 16.13 -9.03 -2.67
N MET A 71 17.19 -9.51 -2.01
CA MET A 71 17.25 -9.62 -0.54
C MET A 71 17.05 -8.27 0.16
N GLU A 72 17.50 -7.18 -0.45
CA GLU A 72 17.27 -5.81 0.06
C GLU A 72 15.79 -5.43 0.10
N TYR A 73 14.92 -6.15 -0.63
CA TYR A 73 13.49 -5.87 -0.69
C TYR A 73 12.65 -6.65 0.32
N VAL A 74 13.24 -7.60 1.06
CA VAL A 74 12.50 -8.44 2.02
C VAL A 74 11.62 -7.63 2.98
N PRO A 75 12.08 -6.51 3.57
CA PRO A 75 11.23 -5.72 4.45
C PRO A 75 9.95 -5.20 3.77
N TYR A 76 10.05 -4.78 2.52
CA TYR A 76 8.92 -4.27 1.74
C TYR A 76 7.99 -5.39 1.26
N ILE A 77 8.54 -6.54 0.90
CA ILE A 77 7.74 -7.70 0.47
C ILE A 77 6.88 -8.19 1.63
N LEU A 78 7.42 -8.25 2.85
CA LEU A 78 6.65 -8.63 4.03
C LEU A 78 5.60 -7.57 4.40
N ALA A 79 5.92 -6.28 4.24
CA ALA A 79 4.94 -5.22 4.42
C ALA A 79 3.82 -5.28 3.37
N LEU A 80 4.15 -5.65 2.12
CA LEU A 80 3.15 -5.88 1.08
C LEU A 80 2.24 -7.04 1.44
N MET A 81 2.79 -8.20 1.85
CA MET A 81 1.99 -9.35 2.32
C MET A 81 1.02 -8.96 3.44
N GLN A 82 1.47 -8.12 4.37
CA GLN A 82 0.63 -7.61 5.46
C GLN A 82 -0.58 -6.82 4.95
N ILE A 83 -0.40 -6.03 3.89
CA ILE A 83 -1.45 -5.22 3.28
C ILE A 83 -2.40 -6.09 2.45
N GLU A 84 -1.87 -7.03 1.67
CA GLU A 84 -2.65 -7.85 0.73
C GLU A 84 -3.59 -8.84 1.45
N SER A 85 -3.10 -9.50 2.50
CA SER A 85 -3.87 -10.56 3.17
C SER A 85 -3.65 -10.62 4.68
N GLY A 86 -2.67 -9.89 5.21
CA GLY A 86 -2.19 -10.11 6.57
C GLY A 86 -1.50 -11.46 6.75
N GLY A 87 -0.99 -12.10 5.68
CA GLY A 87 -0.36 -13.42 5.74
C GLY A 87 -1.36 -14.58 5.89
N GLU A 88 -2.62 -14.36 5.54
CA GLU A 88 -3.70 -15.34 5.68
C GLU A 88 -4.08 -16.01 4.36
N GLY A 89 -4.74 -17.16 4.46
CA GLY A 89 -5.28 -17.89 3.31
C GLY A 89 -4.25 -18.65 2.46
N GLY A 90 -4.70 -19.13 1.30
CA GLY A 90 -3.88 -19.85 0.32
C GLY A 90 -3.08 -18.93 -0.62
N ASP A 91 -3.47 -17.66 -0.71
CA ASP A 91 -2.85 -16.66 -1.56
C ASP A 91 -2.38 -15.42 -0.75
N PRO A 92 -1.42 -15.57 0.18
CA PRO A 92 -1.02 -14.50 1.09
C PRO A 92 -0.42 -13.27 0.39
N MET A 93 0.08 -13.39 -0.83
CA MET A 93 0.57 -12.27 -1.64
C MET A 93 -0.45 -11.74 -2.66
N GLN A 94 -1.69 -12.26 -2.69
CA GLN A 94 -2.69 -12.00 -3.74
C GLN A 94 -2.12 -12.14 -5.17
N SER A 95 -1.28 -13.15 -5.36
CA SER A 95 -0.57 -13.39 -6.61
C SER A 95 -1.46 -13.92 -7.74
N SER A 96 -2.68 -14.37 -7.45
CA SER A 96 -3.64 -14.86 -8.46
C SER A 96 -3.93 -13.82 -9.54
N GLU A 97 -4.11 -12.56 -9.16
CA GLU A 97 -4.45 -11.47 -10.09
C GLU A 97 -3.29 -11.19 -11.07
N SER A 98 -2.04 -11.36 -10.63
CA SER A 98 -0.85 -11.25 -11.49
C SER A 98 -0.78 -12.29 -12.62
N LEU A 99 -1.60 -13.35 -12.53
CA LEU A 99 -1.74 -14.41 -13.52
C LEU A 99 -3.04 -14.29 -14.33
N GLY A 100 -3.82 -13.23 -14.13
CA GLY A 100 -5.15 -13.07 -14.73
C GLY A 100 -6.19 -14.04 -14.18
N LEU A 101 -5.94 -14.62 -12.99
CA LEU A 101 -6.88 -15.51 -12.32
C LEU A 101 -7.79 -14.71 -11.38
N PRO A 102 -8.99 -15.23 -11.06
CA PRO A 102 -9.81 -14.66 -9.99
C PRO A 102 -9.03 -14.57 -8.66
N PRO A 103 -9.34 -13.58 -7.80
CA PRO A 103 -8.70 -13.45 -6.49
C PRO A 103 -8.80 -14.75 -5.68
N ASN A 104 -7.74 -15.09 -4.94
CA ASN A 104 -7.65 -16.32 -4.13
C ASN A 104 -7.83 -17.63 -4.93
N THR A 105 -7.37 -17.68 -6.18
CA THR A 105 -7.34 -18.94 -6.96
C THR A 105 -6.15 -19.82 -6.55
N ILE A 106 -5.02 -19.21 -6.20
CA ILE A 106 -3.87 -19.93 -5.66
C ILE A 106 -4.21 -20.40 -4.24
N GLN A 107 -4.20 -21.72 -4.03
CA GLN A 107 -4.47 -22.31 -2.71
C GLN A 107 -3.21 -22.73 -1.95
N ASP A 108 -2.05 -22.64 -2.60
CA ASP A 108 -0.75 -22.96 -2.03
C ASP A 108 0.02 -21.67 -1.68
N PRO A 109 0.21 -21.38 -0.38
CA PRO A 109 0.93 -20.20 0.07
C PRO A 109 2.35 -20.10 -0.48
N GLU A 110 3.08 -21.22 -0.63
CA GLU A 110 4.45 -21.17 -1.13
C GLU A 110 4.49 -20.71 -2.59
N ARG A 111 3.57 -21.22 -3.42
CA ARG A 111 3.37 -20.76 -4.80
C ARG A 111 2.98 -19.29 -4.88
N SER A 112 2.08 -18.83 -4.01
CA SER A 112 1.69 -17.42 -3.90
C SER A 112 2.90 -16.55 -3.60
N ILE A 113 3.71 -16.94 -2.61
CA ILE A 113 4.91 -16.21 -2.19
C ILE A 113 5.95 -16.18 -3.31
N GLN A 114 6.24 -17.32 -3.94
CA GLN A 114 7.20 -17.38 -5.04
C GLN A 114 6.85 -16.39 -6.15
N ARG A 115 5.59 -16.41 -6.60
CA ARG A 115 5.12 -15.55 -7.68
C ARG A 115 5.12 -14.08 -7.27
N GLY A 116 4.64 -13.77 -6.06
CA GLY A 116 4.58 -12.41 -5.54
C GLY A 116 5.96 -11.79 -5.39
N VAL A 117 6.93 -12.56 -4.85
CA VAL A 117 8.32 -12.12 -4.72
C VAL A 117 8.96 -11.89 -6.09
N GLU A 118 8.80 -12.81 -7.03
CA GLU A 118 9.30 -12.65 -8.40
C GLU A 118 8.80 -11.35 -9.03
N PHE A 119 7.47 -11.16 -9.01
CA PHE A 119 6.82 -10.01 -9.62
C PHE A 119 7.26 -8.69 -8.96
N PHE A 120 7.34 -8.66 -7.63
CA PHE A 120 7.82 -7.50 -6.89
C PHE A 120 9.26 -7.14 -7.30
N VAL A 121 10.19 -8.10 -7.25
CA VAL A 121 11.61 -7.85 -7.55
C VAL A 121 11.80 -7.40 -9.00
N GLN A 122 11.07 -8.00 -9.95
CA GLN A 122 11.12 -7.59 -11.36
C GLN A 122 10.64 -6.15 -11.56
N ASN A 123 9.55 -5.73 -10.91
CA ASN A 123 9.07 -4.36 -10.98
C ASN A 123 10.07 -3.36 -10.38
N MET A 124 10.67 -3.71 -9.23
CA MET A 124 11.68 -2.86 -8.60
C MET A 124 12.90 -2.67 -9.51
N LYS A 125 13.45 -3.77 -10.06
CA LYS A 125 14.58 -3.71 -10.99
C LYS A 125 14.23 -2.96 -12.28
N GLY A 126 13.02 -3.15 -12.82
CA GLY A 126 12.54 -2.46 -14.00
C GLY A 126 12.40 -0.95 -13.80
N ALA A 127 11.99 -0.50 -12.61
CA ALA A 127 11.96 0.91 -12.28
C ALA A 127 13.38 1.48 -12.09
N ILE A 128 14.20 0.82 -11.27
CA ILE A 128 15.55 1.27 -10.92
C ILE A 128 16.47 1.33 -12.16
N SER A 129 16.38 0.34 -13.06
CA SER A 129 17.17 0.33 -14.31
C SER A 129 16.86 1.50 -15.25
N ARG A 130 15.69 2.14 -15.12
CA ARG A 130 15.34 3.37 -15.84
C ARG A 130 15.91 4.64 -15.19
N GLY A 131 16.64 4.52 -14.09
CA GLY A 131 17.31 5.63 -13.39
C GLY A 131 16.49 6.22 -12.25
N SER A 132 15.50 5.51 -11.73
CA SER A 132 14.74 5.94 -10.56
C SER A 132 15.33 5.41 -9.24
N ASP A 133 15.05 6.09 -8.13
CA ASP A 133 15.33 5.56 -6.80
C ASP A 133 14.30 4.50 -6.35
N ILE A 134 14.63 3.78 -5.26
CA ILE A 134 13.78 2.75 -4.68
C ILE A 134 12.42 3.30 -4.20
N LYS A 135 12.36 4.54 -3.73
CA LYS A 135 11.09 5.17 -3.31
C LYS A 135 10.16 5.39 -4.51
N THR A 136 10.71 5.81 -5.65
CA THR A 136 9.95 5.91 -6.89
C THR A 136 9.44 4.56 -7.34
N ALA A 137 10.29 3.53 -7.28
CA ALA A 137 9.92 2.17 -7.65
C ALA A 137 8.79 1.62 -6.76
N LEU A 138 8.82 1.87 -5.45
CA LEU A 138 7.74 1.51 -4.52
C LEU A 138 6.45 2.27 -4.82
N GLN A 139 6.52 3.59 -5.03
CA GLN A 139 5.33 4.39 -5.35
C GLN A 139 4.71 4.00 -6.70
N ALA A 140 5.55 3.59 -7.66
CA ALA A 140 5.10 3.10 -8.96
C ALA A 140 4.33 1.78 -8.88
N TYR A 141 4.40 1.04 -7.77
CA TYR A 141 3.49 -0.08 -7.55
C TYR A 141 2.03 0.38 -7.51
N ASN A 142 1.75 1.56 -6.96
CA ASN A 142 0.41 2.15 -6.91
C ASN A 142 0.09 3.01 -8.14
N TYR A 143 1.03 3.81 -8.63
CA TYR A 143 0.81 4.75 -9.75
C TYR A 143 1.15 4.19 -11.14
N GLY A 144 1.72 2.98 -11.20
CA GLY A 144 2.13 2.34 -12.43
C GLY A 144 3.44 2.91 -13.01
N GLY A 145 3.90 2.26 -14.09
CA GLY A 145 5.19 2.53 -14.72
C GLY A 145 5.37 3.94 -15.27
N GLY A 146 4.28 4.66 -15.55
CA GLY A 146 4.32 6.06 -16.02
C GLY A 146 4.82 7.03 -14.95
N PHE A 147 4.64 6.71 -13.66
CA PHE A 147 5.20 7.51 -12.58
C PHE A 147 6.72 7.46 -12.56
N VAL A 148 7.31 6.29 -12.87
CA VAL A 148 8.76 6.14 -13.00
C VAL A 148 9.29 7.06 -14.10
N ASP A 149 8.65 7.06 -15.28
CA ASP A 149 9.08 7.91 -16.40
C ASP A 149 8.95 9.40 -16.05
N PHE A 150 7.91 9.77 -15.31
CA PHE A 150 7.72 11.13 -14.83
C PHE A 150 8.83 11.56 -13.86
N VAL A 151 9.16 10.74 -12.85
CA VAL A 151 10.21 11.08 -11.89
C VAL A 151 11.59 11.09 -12.54
N VAL A 152 11.90 10.13 -13.43
CA VAL A 152 13.17 10.11 -14.18
C VAL A 152 13.37 11.38 -14.99
N LYS A 153 12.33 11.89 -15.65
CA LYS A 153 12.39 13.18 -16.38
C LYS A 153 12.58 14.40 -15.48
N ASN A 154 12.27 14.27 -14.18
CA ASN A 154 12.31 15.37 -13.20
C ASN A 154 13.39 15.16 -12.12
N GLY A 155 14.52 14.56 -12.49
CA GLY A 155 15.69 14.44 -11.61
C GLY A 155 15.92 13.07 -10.98
N GLY A 156 15.11 12.06 -11.34
CA GLY A 156 15.38 10.65 -11.04
C GLY A 156 15.15 10.21 -9.59
N THR A 157 14.77 11.12 -8.71
CA THR A 157 14.58 10.83 -7.28
C THR A 157 13.16 11.19 -6.86
N TYR A 158 12.55 10.32 -6.06
CA TYR A 158 11.22 10.57 -5.50
C TYR A 158 11.20 11.88 -4.69
N SER A 159 10.12 12.65 -4.87
CA SER A 159 9.71 13.66 -3.90
C SER A 159 8.20 13.65 -3.75
N PHE A 160 7.72 14.06 -2.58
CA PHE A 160 6.28 14.18 -2.34
C PHE A 160 5.60 15.13 -3.34
N GLU A 161 6.30 16.20 -3.73
CA GLU A 161 5.78 17.16 -4.70
C GLU A 161 5.63 16.53 -6.09
N LEU A 162 6.58 15.71 -6.54
CA LEU A 162 6.46 14.96 -7.80
C LEU A 162 5.30 13.95 -7.76
N ALA A 163 5.11 13.24 -6.64
CA ALA A 163 3.97 12.33 -6.47
C ALA A 163 2.62 13.07 -6.54
N LYS A 164 2.52 14.23 -5.88
CA LYS A 164 1.34 15.09 -5.92
C LYS A 164 1.05 15.62 -7.33
N GLN A 165 2.07 16.12 -8.03
CA GLN A 165 1.94 16.62 -9.39
C GLN A 165 1.49 15.54 -10.36
N PHE A 166 2.07 14.34 -10.26
CA PHE A 166 1.66 13.21 -11.08
C PHE A 166 0.19 12.82 -10.84
N SER A 167 -0.23 12.76 -9.57
CA SER A 167 -1.61 12.44 -9.18
C SER A 167 -2.62 13.46 -9.74
N ILE A 168 -2.32 14.76 -9.67
CA ILE A 168 -3.17 15.82 -10.26
C ILE A 168 -3.30 15.68 -11.78
N ASN A 169 -2.22 15.29 -12.46
CA ASN A 169 -2.20 15.17 -13.92
C ASN A 169 -2.84 13.87 -14.44
N MET A 170 -3.05 12.88 -13.57
CA MET A 170 -3.64 11.58 -13.89
C MET A 170 -5.06 11.38 -13.33
N SER A 171 -5.60 12.36 -12.59
CA SER A 171 -7.01 12.41 -12.16
C SER A 171 -7.92 13.03 -13.22
#